data_AF-A0A397W834-F1
#
_entry.id   AF-A0A397W834-F1
#
_cell.length_a   1.000
_cell.length_b   1.000
_cell.length_c   1.000
_cell.angle_alpha   90.00
_cell.angle_beta   90.00
_cell.angle_gamma   90.00
#
_symmetry.space_group_name_H-M   'P 1'
#
loop_
_entity.id
_entity.type
_entity.pdbx_description
1 polymer ?
#
loop_
_entity_poly.entity_id
_entity_poly.type
_entity_poly.pdbx_seq_one_letter_code
_entity_poly.pdbx_strand_id
1 'polypeptide(L)'
;MTVKFFERLSNNYLELLDDKEDFNIIINVGESPNTKTFQAHSAILRYRSLYFRNKLTNISKDNDNIKTLYLNNITIQQFEIIIKYIYGGVVLLENYDGSFIFKLMLIAYEFLFDELAKYLEIHLIKTEAHWLRLHFNQIYQKIFQNNKLQDLQNWCNDIVVKYPDKIFESEDFVSFPENVVVSLISRDDLQMEEVKIWNRIIEWGIAQHPGLPTDLEDWSNENFLVLKTTLQNCLPYIRYFQMSGDNIMNNIKPYHQILEKKTLG
;
A
#
# COMPACT_ATOMS: atom_id res chain seq x y z
N MET A 1 -20.76 17.10 -36.07
CA MET A 1 -19.32 17.13 -35.76
C MET A 1 -19.16 17.85 -34.43
N THR A 2 -18.44 17.26 -33.48
CA THR A 2 -18.22 17.87 -32.15
C THR A 2 -16.77 18.32 -32.05
N VAL A 3 -16.56 19.62 -31.92
CA VAL A 3 -15.23 20.21 -31.67
C VAL A 3 -15.10 20.47 -30.16
N LYS A 4 -13.97 20.07 -29.57
CA LYS A 4 -13.73 20.14 -28.12
C LYS A 4 -12.68 21.22 -27.83
N PHE A 5 -12.96 22.11 -26.89
CA PHE A 5 -12.07 23.20 -26.47
C PHE A 5 -11.64 23.06 -25.00
N PHE A 6 -11.23 21.85 -24.61
CA PHE A 6 -10.98 21.53 -23.20
C PHE A 6 -9.72 22.16 -22.62
N GLU A 7 -8.71 22.44 -23.45
CA GLU A 7 -7.46 23.07 -23.00
C GLU A 7 -7.71 24.50 -22.49
N ARG A 8 -8.43 25.33 -23.24
CA ARG A 8 -8.77 26.69 -22.78
C ARG A 8 -9.65 26.65 -21.54
N LEU A 9 -10.62 25.75 -21.48
CA LEU A 9 -11.48 25.55 -20.31
C LEU A 9 -10.67 25.17 -19.06
N SER A 10 -9.75 24.21 -19.21
CA SER A 10 -8.82 23.79 -18.16
C SER A 10 -7.97 24.95 -17.64
N ASN A 11 -7.37 25.71 -18.56
CA ASN A 11 -6.58 26.88 -18.21
C ASN A 11 -7.40 27.96 -17.50
N ASN A 12 -8.67 28.17 -17.89
CA ASN A 12 -9.55 29.11 -17.18
C ASN A 12 -9.85 28.67 -15.74
N TYR A 13 -9.94 27.37 -15.46
CA TYR A 13 -10.04 26.90 -14.08
C TYR A 13 -8.73 27.03 -13.30
N LEU A 14 -7.58 26.90 -13.95
CA LEU A 14 -6.29 27.19 -13.29
C LEU A 14 -6.16 28.69 -12.97
N GLU A 15 -6.58 29.58 -13.89
CA GLU A 15 -6.68 31.02 -13.64
C GLU A 15 -7.57 31.32 -12.42
N LEU A 16 -8.74 30.65 -12.31
CA LEU A 16 -9.66 30.73 -11.15
C LEU A 16 -9.03 30.21 -9.83
N LEU A 17 -8.10 29.27 -9.90
CA LEU A 17 -7.40 28.82 -8.69
C LEU A 17 -6.42 29.89 -8.17
N ASP A 18 -5.83 30.67 -9.08
CA ASP A 18 -4.79 31.66 -8.78
C ASP A 18 -5.35 33.03 -8.40
N ASP A 19 -6.51 33.43 -8.93
CA ASP A 19 -7.15 34.72 -8.65
C ASP A 19 -7.65 34.84 -7.20
N LYS A 20 -7.95 33.71 -6.55
CA LYS A 20 -8.46 33.58 -5.18
C LYS A 20 -9.79 34.32 -4.96
N GLU A 21 -10.55 34.55 -6.02
CA GLU A 21 -11.91 35.10 -5.92
C GLU A 21 -12.91 33.99 -5.56
N ASP A 22 -14.05 34.36 -4.96
CA ASP A 22 -15.18 33.47 -4.65
C ASP A 22 -14.88 32.13 -3.94
N PHE A 23 -13.69 32.01 -3.32
CA PHE A 23 -13.31 30.82 -2.58
C PHE A 23 -14.26 30.64 -1.39
N ASN A 24 -14.62 29.39 -1.11
CA ASN A 24 -15.50 29.03 0.01
C ASN A 24 -14.94 27.88 0.84
N ILE A 25 -13.69 27.53 0.59
CA ILE A 25 -12.94 26.57 1.39
C ILE A 25 -11.47 27.00 1.51
N ILE A 26 -10.95 26.83 2.71
CA ILE A 26 -9.55 26.92 3.07
C ILE A 26 -9.02 25.50 3.32
N ILE A 27 -7.88 25.16 2.71
CA ILE A 27 -7.21 23.88 2.90
C ILE A 27 -5.82 24.16 3.46
N ASN A 28 -5.59 23.74 4.70
CA ASN A 28 -4.27 23.82 5.35
C ASN A 28 -3.54 22.49 5.11
N VAL A 29 -2.36 22.56 4.51
CA VAL A 29 -1.56 21.41 4.10
C VAL A 29 -0.21 21.42 4.81
N GLY A 30 0.28 20.24 5.16
CA GLY A 30 1.55 20.04 5.85
C GLY A 30 1.41 20.06 7.37
N GLU A 31 2.54 19.87 8.05
CA GLU A 31 2.63 19.88 9.52
C GLU A 31 3.49 21.05 10.00
N SER A 32 3.12 21.60 11.16
CA SER A 32 3.83 22.71 11.79
C SER A 32 5.32 22.37 11.98
N PRO A 33 6.27 23.26 11.62
CA PRO A 33 6.07 24.67 11.21
C PRO A 33 5.86 24.88 9.69
N ASN A 34 5.91 23.82 8.88
CA ASN A 34 5.88 23.90 7.42
C ASN A 34 4.47 23.67 6.88
N THR A 35 3.58 24.65 7.12
CA THR A 35 2.21 24.62 6.61
C THR A 35 1.99 25.65 5.51
N LYS A 36 1.09 25.33 4.57
CA LYS A 36 0.61 26.28 3.56
C LYS A 36 -0.91 26.23 3.48
N THR A 37 -1.49 27.41 3.35
CA THR A 37 -2.93 27.60 3.20
C THR A 37 -3.28 27.77 1.73
N PHE A 38 -4.27 27.00 1.27
CA PHE A 38 -4.82 27.07 -0.09
C PHE A 38 -6.27 27.53 -0.02
N GLN A 39 -6.62 28.52 -0.85
CA GLN A 39 -7.99 28.95 -1.07
C GLN A 39 -8.54 28.21 -2.30
N ALA A 40 -9.74 27.66 -2.19
CA ALA A 40 -10.31 26.85 -3.25
C ALA A 40 -11.85 26.89 -3.29
N HIS A 41 -12.40 26.18 -4.26
CA HIS A 41 -13.82 26.09 -4.56
C HIS A 41 -14.33 24.69 -4.23
N SER A 42 -15.17 24.59 -3.20
CA SER A 42 -15.72 23.31 -2.76
C SER A 42 -16.52 22.58 -3.85
N ALA A 43 -17.18 23.31 -4.75
CA ALA A 43 -17.89 22.71 -5.88
C ALA A 43 -16.94 21.90 -6.77
N ILE A 44 -15.81 22.48 -7.19
CA ILE A 44 -14.83 21.83 -8.05
C ILE A 44 -14.27 20.58 -7.36
N LEU A 45 -13.86 20.69 -6.09
CA LEU A 45 -13.33 19.56 -5.31
C LEU A 45 -14.32 18.38 -5.25
N ARG A 46 -15.59 18.66 -4.93
CA ARG A 46 -16.64 17.63 -4.75
C ARG A 46 -17.04 16.93 -6.05
N TYR A 47 -16.85 17.57 -7.20
CA TYR A 47 -17.14 16.96 -8.51
C TYR A 47 -15.95 16.21 -9.08
N ARG A 48 -14.72 16.59 -8.69
CA ARG A 48 -13.49 15.91 -9.13
C ARG A 48 -13.14 14.70 -8.28
N SER A 49 -13.59 14.62 -7.02
CA SER A 49 -13.36 13.45 -6.18
C SER A 49 -14.48 13.15 -5.19
N LEU A 50 -14.79 11.85 -5.08
CA LEU A 50 -15.73 11.33 -4.09
C LEU A 50 -15.19 11.49 -2.66
N TYR A 51 -13.87 11.39 -2.46
CA TYR A 51 -13.23 11.67 -1.17
C TYR A 51 -13.59 13.08 -0.70
N PHE A 52 -13.34 14.10 -1.54
CA PHE A 52 -13.67 15.48 -1.17
C PHE A 52 -15.18 15.70 -1.07
N ARG A 53 -16.00 15.05 -1.91
CA ARG A 53 -17.46 15.08 -1.77
C ARG A 53 -17.91 14.67 -0.38
N ASN A 54 -17.42 13.54 0.10
CA ASN A 54 -17.80 12.98 1.39
C ASN A 54 -17.18 13.80 2.53
N LYS A 55 -15.88 14.09 2.44
CA LYS A 55 -15.13 14.84 3.46
C LYS A 55 -15.73 16.20 3.73
N LEU A 56 -16.08 16.95 2.67
CA LEU A 56 -16.60 18.32 2.80
C LEU A 56 -18.06 18.39 3.25
N THR A 57 -18.82 17.29 3.18
CA THR A 57 -20.23 17.27 3.63
C THR A 57 -20.33 17.50 5.13
N ASN A 58 -19.37 16.98 5.90
CA ASN A 58 -19.39 17.02 7.37
C ASN A 58 -18.67 18.24 7.97
N ILE A 59 -18.04 19.07 7.16
CA ILE A 59 -17.32 20.26 7.64
C ILE A 59 -18.31 21.41 7.81
N SER A 60 -18.38 21.94 9.03
CA SER A 60 -19.14 23.16 9.34
C SER A 60 -18.51 24.38 8.68
N LYS A 61 -19.36 25.36 8.37
CA LYS A 61 -18.91 26.67 7.92
C LYS A 61 -18.64 27.57 9.13
N ASP A 62 -17.69 28.49 8.99
CA ASP A 62 -17.51 29.60 9.92
C ASP A 62 -18.51 30.74 9.68
N ASN A 63 -18.31 31.86 10.38
CA ASN A 63 -19.16 33.05 10.29
C ASN A 63 -19.16 33.70 8.90
N ASP A 64 -18.07 33.51 8.13
CA ASP A 64 -17.91 34.03 6.78
C ASP A 64 -18.38 33.01 5.72
N ASN A 65 -19.06 31.94 6.15
CA ASN A 65 -19.52 30.82 5.32
C ASN A 65 -18.39 29.99 4.68
N ILE A 66 -17.17 30.08 5.20
CA ILE A 66 -15.98 29.37 4.70
C ILE A 66 -15.81 28.04 5.45
N LYS A 67 -15.43 26.99 4.73
CA LYS A 67 -15.06 25.69 5.31
C LYS A 67 -13.55 25.59 5.48
N THR A 68 -13.08 24.93 6.54
CA THR A 68 -11.64 24.67 6.74
C THR A 68 -11.35 23.18 6.77
N LEU A 69 -10.42 22.74 5.92
CA LEU A 69 -9.93 21.37 5.84
C LEU A 69 -8.44 21.33 6.21
N TYR A 70 -8.03 20.30 6.94
CA TYR A 70 -6.63 20.05 7.30
C TYR A 70 -6.15 18.76 6.65
N LEU A 71 -5.01 18.83 5.94
CA LEU A 71 -4.35 17.74 5.24
C LEU A 71 -2.89 17.64 5.73
N ASN A 72 -2.72 17.14 6.94
CA ASN A 72 -1.42 17.14 7.62
C ASN A 72 -0.45 16.10 7.03
N ASN A 73 -0.96 14.96 6.55
CA ASN A 73 -0.14 13.85 6.03
C ASN A 73 0.34 14.06 4.58
N ILE A 74 0.19 15.25 4.03
CA ILE A 74 0.50 15.56 2.62
C ILE A 74 1.46 16.74 2.59
N THR A 75 2.52 16.64 1.79
CA THR A 75 3.45 17.75 1.64
C THR A 75 2.85 18.84 0.76
N ILE A 76 3.36 20.06 0.93
CA ILE A 76 2.93 21.22 0.14
C ILE A 76 3.10 20.94 -1.36
N GLN A 77 4.24 20.37 -1.77
CA GLN A 77 4.53 20.07 -3.18
C GLN A 77 3.57 19.02 -3.74
N GLN A 78 3.23 17.97 -2.97
CA GLN A 78 2.27 16.96 -3.41
C GLN A 78 0.88 17.57 -3.60
N PHE A 79 0.44 18.43 -2.68
CA PHE A 79 -0.86 19.07 -2.80
C PHE A 79 -0.91 20.10 -3.94
N GLU A 80 0.19 20.81 -4.22
CA GLU A 80 0.28 21.71 -5.39
C GLU A 80 0.04 20.98 -6.71
N ILE A 81 0.53 19.75 -6.84
CA ILE A 81 0.26 18.91 -8.02
C ILE A 81 -1.21 18.47 -8.03
N ILE A 82 -1.71 18.00 -6.88
CA ILE A 82 -3.10 17.53 -6.75
C ILE A 82 -4.10 18.64 -7.08
N ILE A 83 -3.92 19.84 -6.55
CA ILE A 83 -4.87 20.93 -6.76
C ILE A 83 -4.88 21.38 -8.23
N LYS A 84 -3.72 21.40 -8.91
CA LYS A 84 -3.65 21.64 -10.35
C LYS A 84 -4.32 20.54 -11.17
N TYR A 85 -4.20 19.28 -10.75
CA TYR A 85 -4.94 18.17 -11.37
C TYR A 85 -6.46 18.28 -11.18
N ILE A 86 -6.90 18.71 -10.01
CA ILE A 86 -8.32 18.92 -9.72
C ILE A 86 -8.89 19.98 -10.67
N TYR A 87 -8.25 21.15 -10.76
CA TYR A 87 -8.78 22.29 -11.53
C TYR A 87 -8.53 22.15 -13.03
N GLY A 88 -7.28 21.90 -13.43
CA GLY A 88 -6.87 21.86 -14.82
C GLY A 88 -6.79 20.45 -15.43
N GLY A 89 -6.80 19.38 -14.62
CA GLY A 89 -6.48 18.04 -15.15
C GLY A 89 -5.03 17.93 -15.61
N VAL A 90 -4.14 18.79 -15.11
CA VAL A 90 -2.71 18.83 -15.47
C VAL A 90 -1.87 18.36 -14.29
N VAL A 91 -0.84 17.57 -14.59
CA VAL A 91 0.14 17.05 -13.62
C VAL A 91 1.52 17.25 -14.22
N LEU A 92 2.41 17.93 -13.49
CA LEU A 92 3.80 18.09 -13.87
C LEU A 92 4.66 17.19 -12.96
N LEU A 93 5.23 16.14 -13.54
CA LEU A 93 6.08 15.17 -12.83
C LEU A 93 7.57 15.37 -13.10
N GLU A 94 7.92 16.36 -13.93
CA GLU A 94 9.31 16.68 -14.25
C GLU A 94 10.10 16.97 -12.97
N ASN A 95 11.29 16.37 -12.85
CA ASN A 95 12.23 16.54 -11.73
C ASN A 95 11.84 15.86 -10.40
N TYR A 96 10.79 15.05 -10.37
CA TYR A 96 10.46 14.25 -9.18
C TYR A 96 11.00 12.82 -9.30
N ASP A 97 11.54 12.30 -8.19
CA ASP A 97 12.06 10.93 -8.12
C ASP A 97 10.96 9.88 -7.90
N GLY A 98 11.31 8.60 -8.02
CA GLY A 98 10.38 7.49 -7.80
C GLY A 98 9.73 7.46 -6.41
N SER A 99 10.43 7.92 -5.37
CA SER A 99 9.87 8.00 -4.01
C SER A 99 8.74 9.02 -3.92
N PHE A 100 8.94 10.20 -4.51
CA PHE A 100 7.94 11.23 -4.59
C PHE A 100 6.73 10.77 -5.41
N ILE A 101 6.96 10.19 -6.59
CA ILE A 101 5.90 9.70 -7.50
C ILE A 101 5.10 8.59 -6.81
N PHE A 102 5.75 7.64 -6.15
CA PHE A 102 5.09 6.58 -5.40
C PHE A 102 4.19 7.12 -4.29
N LYS A 103 4.68 8.09 -3.49
CA LYS A 103 3.85 8.73 -2.46
C LYS A 103 2.68 9.51 -3.06
N LEU A 104 2.90 10.22 -4.18
CA LEU A 104 1.84 10.94 -4.89
C LEU A 104 0.76 9.98 -5.42
N MET A 105 1.16 8.81 -5.93
CA MET A 105 0.25 7.74 -6.36
C MET A 105 -0.63 7.26 -5.20
N LEU A 106 -0.05 7.02 -4.02
CA LEU A 106 -0.81 6.64 -2.83
C LEU A 106 -1.81 7.72 -2.38
N ILE A 107 -1.46 9.00 -2.51
CA ILE A 107 -2.39 10.10 -2.20
C ILE A 107 -3.51 10.20 -3.25
N ALA A 108 -3.17 10.07 -4.54
CA ALA A 108 -4.17 10.06 -5.61
C ALA A 108 -5.18 8.92 -5.38
N TYR A 109 -4.69 7.77 -4.93
CA TYR A 109 -5.50 6.65 -4.51
C TYR A 109 -6.40 6.96 -3.30
N GLU A 110 -5.83 7.49 -2.20
CA GLU A 110 -6.59 7.88 -1.00
C GLU A 110 -7.71 8.88 -1.33
N PHE A 111 -7.42 9.81 -2.24
CA PHE A 111 -8.35 10.83 -2.68
C PHE A 111 -9.33 10.36 -3.76
N LEU A 112 -9.30 9.06 -4.11
CA LEU A 112 -10.17 8.44 -5.11
C LEU A 112 -10.08 9.12 -6.48
N PHE A 113 -8.85 9.47 -6.89
CA PHE A 113 -8.53 9.94 -8.23
C PHE A 113 -8.06 8.77 -9.10
N ASP A 114 -8.97 7.84 -9.42
CA ASP A 114 -8.64 6.57 -10.09
C ASP A 114 -7.83 6.75 -11.39
N GLU A 115 -8.18 7.76 -12.20
CA GLU A 115 -7.45 8.10 -13.44
C GLU A 115 -5.99 8.50 -13.16
N LEU A 116 -5.77 9.39 -12.18
CA LEU A 116 -4.44 9.85 -11.80
C LEU A 116 -3.62 8.74 -11.16
N ALA A 117 -4.23 7.98 -10.23
CA ALA A 117 -3.56 6.87 -9.56
C ALA A 117 -3.06 5.84 -10.58
N LYS A 118 -3.92 5.43 -11.52
CA LYS A 118 -3.56 4.50 -12.59
C LYS A 118 -2.45 5.03 -13.50
N TYR A 119 -2.51 6.32 -13.84
CA TYR A 119 -1.45 6.94 -14.64
C TYR A 119 -0.09 6.90 -13.90
N LEU A 120 -0.08 7.31 -12.63
CA LEU A 120 1.14 7.33 -11.81
C LEU A 120 1.71 5.94 -11.59
N GLU A 121 0.85 4.94 -11.41
CA GLU A 121 1.23 3.53 -11.28
C GLU A 121 1.99 3.02 -12.52
N ILE A 122 1.39 3.21 -13.71
CA ILE A 122 2.00 2.82 -14.99
C ILE A 122 3.29 3.61 -15.24
N HIS A 123 3.30 4.90 -14.91
CA HIS A 123 4.47 5.76 -15.06
C HIS A 123 5.63 5.25 -14.21
N LEU A 124 5.39 5.01 -12.92
CA LEU A 124 6.37 4.50 -11.96
C LEU A 124 6.98 3.16 -12.42
N ILE A 125 6.16 2.24 -12.93
CA ILE A 125 6.64 0.96 -13.47
C ILE A 125 7.56 1.17 -14.68
N LYS A 126 7.23 2.12 -15.57
CA LYS A 126 7.98 2.34 -16.82
C LYS A 126 9.27 3.12 -16.61
N THR A 127 9.26 4.15 -15.76
CA THR A 127 10.39 5.07 -15.61
C THR A 127 11.24 4.78 -14.39
N GLU A 128 10.64 4.24 -13.31
CA GLU A 128 11.28 4.07 -12.00
C GLU A 128 11.46 2.60 -11.61
N ALA A 129 11.48 1.68 -12.58
CA ALA A 129 11.63 0.24 -12.35
C ALA A 129 12.87 -0.13 -11.52
N HIS A 130 13.96 0.64 -11.64
CA HIS A 130 15.16 0.41 -10.83
C HIS A 130 14.91 0.77 -9.36
N TRP A 131 14.36 1.95 -9.09
CA TRP A 131 13.98 2.39 -7.75
C TRP A 131 12.97 1.42 -7.11
N LEU A 132 11.95 0.98 -7.86
CA LEU A 132 10.99 -0.03 -7.40
C LEU A 132 11.65 -1.33 -6.94
N ARG A 133 12.71 -1.79 -7.63
CA ARG A 133 13.45 -3.00 -7.25
C ARG A 133 14.32 -2.79 -6.02
N LEU A 134 14.89 -1.59 -5.84
CA LEU A 134 15.67 -1.26 -4.64
C LEU A 134 14.80 -1.19 -3.38
N HIS A 135 13.56 -0.73 -3.51
CA HIS A 135 12.62 -0.55 -2.40
C HIS A 135 11.54 -1.64 -2.35
N PHE A 136 11.82 -2.81 -2.92
CA PHE A 136 10.83 -3.83 -3.24
C PHE A 136 9.96 -4.25 -2.06
N ASN A 137 10.56 -4.58 -0.91
CA ASN A 137 9.84 -5.10 0.25
C ASN A 137 8.87 -4.07 0.83
N GLN A 138 9.34 -2.82 0.97
CA GLN A 138 8.52 -1.71 1.47
C GLN A 138 7.34 -1.43 0.53
N ILE A 139 7.58 -1.45 -0.79
CA ILE A 139 6.53 -1.28 -1.79
C ILE A 139 5.54 -2.44 -1.72
N TYR A 140 6.02 -3.68 -1.72
CA TYR A 140 5.19 -4.88 -1.65
C TYR A 140 4.26 -4.83 -0.42
N GLN A 141 4.82 -4.59 0.77
CA GLN A 141 4.01 -4.43 1.98
C GLN A 141 2.92 -3.36 1.81
N LYS A 142 3.28 -2.19 1.27
CA LYS A 142 2.36 -1.04 1.17
C LYS A 142 1.23 -1.27 0.16
N ILE A 143 1.52 -1.88 -0.98
CA ILE A 143 0.53 -2.10 -2.04
C ILE A 143 -0.38 -3.29 -1.72
N PHE A 144 0.10 -4.33 -1.04
CA PHE A 144 -0.73 -5.51 -0.69
C PHE A 144 -1.58 -5.29 0.57
N GLN A 145 -1.40 -4.18 1.28
CA GLN A 145 -2.40 -3.66 2.23
C GLN A 145 -3.66 -3.12 1.53
N ASN A 146 -3.61 -2.84 0.22
CA ASN A 146 -4.69 -2.18 -0.52
C ASN A 146 -4.95 -2.85 -1.88
N ASN A 147 -6.08 -3.56 -2.03
CA ASN A 147 -6.40 -4.38 -3.22
C ASN A 147 -6.73 -3.61 -4.52
N LYS A 148 -6.29 -2.36 -4.68
CA LYS A 148 -6.69 -1.51 -5.82
C LYS A 148 -5.54 -1.07 -6.74
N LEU A 149 -4.28 -1.27 -6.34
CA LEU A 149 -3.09 -0.95 -7.15
C LEU A 149 -2.67 -2.17 -7.99
N GLN A 150 -3.52 -2.55 -8.94
CA GLN A 150 -3.41 -3.85 -9.61
C GLN A 150 -2.21 -3.95 -10.55
N ASP A 151 -1.84 -2.88 -11.27
CA ASP A 151 -0.75 -2.92 -12.25
C ASP A 151 0.61 -3.11 -11.55
N LEU A 152 0.82 -2.42 -10.42
CA LEU A 152 2.02 -2.52 -9.60
C LEU A 152 2.04 -3.80 -8.76
N GLN A 153 0.89 -4.27 -8.28
CA GLN A 153 0.79 -5.60 -7.67
C GLN A 153 1.16 -6.70 -8.66
N ASN A 154 0.67 -6.63 -9.91
CA ASN A 154 1.03 -7.58 -10.96
C ASN A 154 2.54 -7.52 -11.27
N TRP A 155 3.10 -6.31 -11.40
CA TRP A 155 4.53 -6.13 -11.61
C TRP A 155 5.38 -6.72 -10.47
N CYS A 156 4.97 -6.51 -9.21
CA CYS A 156 5.62 -7.10 -8.05
C CYS A 156 5.50 -8.63 -8.04
N ASN A 157 4.31 -9.15 -8.33
CA ASN A 157 4.04 -10.58 -8.40
C ASN A 157 4.90 -11.27 -9.46
N ASP A 158 5.04 -10.70 -10.65
CA ASP A 158 5.89 -11.24 -11.72
C ASP A 158 7.37 -11.39 -11.30
N ILE A 159 7.83 -10.55 -10.36
CA ILE A 159 9.17 -10.63 -9.78
C ILE A 159 9.22 -11.72 -8.71
N VAL A 160 8.25 -11.76 -7.79
CA VAL A 160 8.21 -12.75 -6.69
C VAL A 160 8.09 -14.17 -7.23
N VAL A 161 7.32 -14.39 -8.30
CA VAL A 161 7.22 -15.71 -8.94
C VAL A 161 8.58 -16.24 -9.38
N LYS A 162 9.38 -15.38 -10.01
CA LYS A 162 10.68 -15.76 -10.59
C LYS A 162 11.82 -15.74 -9.59
N TYR A 163 11.73 -14.87 -8.58
CA TYR A 163 12.77 -14.63 -7.59
C TYR A 163 12.15 -14.51 -6.18
N PRO A 164 11.48 -15.57 -5.69
CA PRO A 164 10.79 -15.52 -4.38
C PRO A 164 11.76 -15.21 -3.25
N ASP A 165 13.02 -15.65 -3.35
CA ASP A 165 14.07 -15.38 -2.37
C ASP A 165 14.26 -13.87 -2.10
N LYS A 166 13.96 -12.98 -3.06
CA LYS A 166 14.07 -11.52 -2.83
C LYS A 166 13.21 -11.01 -1.68
N ILE A 167 12.05 -11.64 -1.46
CA ILE A 167 11.12 -11.23 -0.42
C ILE A 167 11.19 -12.15 0.78
N PHE A 168 11.25 -13.47 0.55
CA PHE A 168 11.33 -14.46 1.61
C PHE A 168 12.65 -14.40 2.35
N GLU A 169 13.77 -14.07 1.69
CA GLU A 169 15.07 -14.00 2.34
C GLU A 169 15.43 -12.65 2.95
N SER A 170 14.53 -11.67 2.81
CA SER A 170 14.71 -10.35 3.41
C SER A 170 14.57 -10.38 4.92
N GLU A 171 15.43 -9.64 5.63
CA GLU A 171 15.27 -9.37 7.07
C GLU A 171 13.92 -8.70 7.37
N ASP A 172 13.43 -7.85 6.46
CA ASP A 172 12.12 -7.21 6.59
C ASP A 172 10.95 -8.21 6.63
N PHE A 173 11.10 -9.45 6.15
CA PHE A 173 9.99 -10.41 6.00
C PHE A 173 9.22 -10.62 7.31
N VAL A 174 9.93 -10.74 8.44
CA VAL A 174 9.32 -10.96 9.77
C VAL A 174 8.44 -9.80 10.23
N SER A 175 8.60 -8.61 9.63
CA SER A 175 7.78 -7.42 9.92
C SER A 175 6.52 -7.30 9.06
N PHE A 176 6.30 -8.25 8.14
CA PHE A 176 5.18 -8.16 7.20
C PHE A 176 3.86 -8.33 7.95
N PRO A 177 2.83 -7.53 7.63
CA PRO A 177 1.48 -7.79 8.10
C PRO A 177 0.96 -9.15 7.63
N GLU A 178 0.16 -9.82 8.46
CA GLU A 178 -0.37 -11.17 8.19
C GLU A 178 -1.04 -11.28 6.81
N ASN A 179 -1.84 -10.29 6.41
CA ASN A 179 -2.52 -10.31 5.11
C ASN A 179 -1.54 -10.32 3.93
N VAL A 180 -0.39 -9.66 4.07
CA VAL A 180 0.68 -9.65 3.05
C VAL A 180 1.35 -11.01 3.00
N VAL A 181 1.66 -11.61 4.16
CA VAL A 181 2.23 -12.96 4.24
C VAL A 181 1.29 -14.00 3.63
N VAL A 182 0.00 -13.96 3.97
CA VAL A 182 -1.04 -14.83 3.39
C VAL A 182 -1.12 -14.64 1.86
N SER A 183 -1.08 -13.41 1.37
CA SER A 183 -1.09 -13.15 -0.08
C SER A 183 0.13 -13.73 -0.81
N LEU A 184 1.28 -13.82 -0.13
CA LEU A 184 2.50 -14.41 -0.70
C LEU A 184 2.41 -15.92 -0.77
N ILE A 185 2.10 -16.58 0.35
CA ILE A 185 2.13 -18.05 0.43
C ILE A 185 0.93 -18.72 -0.25
N SER A 186 -0.17 -18.00 -0.44
CA SER A 186 -1.33 -18.51 -1.18
C SER A 186 -1.05 -18.73 -2.67
N ARG A 187 0.04 -18.16 -3.20
CA ARG A 187 0.49 -18.36 -4.58
C ARG A 187 1.02 -19.76 -4.82
N ASP A 188 0.60 -20.39 -5.91
CA ASP A 188 0.99 -21.75 -6.32
C ASP A 188 2.08 -21.78 -7.39
N ASP A 189 2.50 -20.61 -7.87
CA ASP A 189 3.46 -20.45 -8.97
C ASP A 189 4.87 -20.03 -8.51
N LEU A 190 5.09 -19.90 -7.20
CA LEU A 190 6.38 -19.54 -6.62
C LEU A 190 7.44 -20.59 -7.00
N GLN A 191 8.56 -20.13 -7.58
CA GLN A 191 9.72 -20.99 -7.87
C GLN A 191 10.58 -21.20 -6.61
N MET A 192 9.97 -21.76 -5.55
CA MET A 192 10.60 -21.99 -4.25
C MET A 192 10.16 -23.36 -3.69
N GLU A 193 11.08 -24.06 -3.01
CA GLU A 193 10.71 -25.28 -2.29
C GLU A 193 9.80 -24.96 -1.11
N GLU A 194 8.71 -25.70 -0.98
CA GLU A 194 7.68 -25.49 0.06
C GLU A 194 8.27 -25.56 1.48
N VAL A 195 9.33 -26.35 1.71
CA VAL A 195 10.04 -26.40 3.01
C VAL A 195 10.65 -25.05 3.39
N LYS A 196 11.16 -24.29 2.42
CA LYS A 196 11.74 -22.96 2.68
C LYS A 196 10.65 -21.95 3.03
N ILE A 197 9.50 -22.03 2.36
CA ILE A 197 8.30 -21.23 2.69
C ILE A 197 7.88 -21.53 4.13
N TRP A 198 7.76 -22.81 4.50
CA TRP A 198 7.46 -23.22 5.86
C TRP A 198 8.43 -22.62 6.89
N ASN A 199 9.74 -22.76 6.67
CA ASN A 199 10.75 -22.24 7.60
C ASN A 199 10.60 -20.73 7.81
N ARG A 200 10.40 -19.97 6.73
CA ARG A 200 10.16 -18.52 6.83
C ARG A 200 8.86 -18.17 7.55
N ILE A 201 7.79 -18.95 7.37
CA ILE A 201 6.52 -18.73 8.08
C ILE A 201 6.64 -19.00 9.57
N ILE A 202 7.42 -20.02 9.96
CA ILE A 202 7.72 -20.28 11.37
C ILE A 202 8.52 -19.12 11.97
N GLU A 203 9.58 -18.67 11.29
CA GLU A 203 10.37 -17.50 11.71
C GLU A 203 9.50 -16.25 11.87
N TRP A 204 8.64 -15.96 10.88
CA TRP A 204 7.69 -14.84 10.94
C TRP A 204 6.75 -14.96 12.14
N GLY A 205 6.18 -16.15 12.37
CA GLY A 205 5.26 -16.41 13.47
C GLY A 205 5.91 -16.25 14.85
N ILE A 206 7.15 -16.72 15.00
CA ILE A 206 7.92 -16.57 16.25
C ILE A 206 8.25 -15.09 16.50
N ALA A 207 8.66 -14.35 15.45
CA ALA A 207 9.02 -12.95 15.55
C ALA A 207 7.87 -12.03 16.00
N GLN A 208 6.60 -12.46 15.81
CA GLN A 208 5.45 -11.72 16.34
C GLN A 208 5.36 -11.77 17.89
N HIS A 209 6.11 -12.67 18.53
CA HIS A 209 6.08 -12.89 19.97
C HIS A 209 7.49 -12.93 20.57
N PRO A 210 8.11 -11.76 20.83
CA PRO A 210 9.48 -11.66 21.36
C PRO A 210 9.72 -12.35 22.71
N GLY A 211 8.65 -12.73 23.43
CA GLY A 211 8.73 -13.46 24.69
C GLY A 211 8.84 -14.99 24.56
N LEU A 212 8.79 -15.53 23.34
CA LEU A 212 8.97 -16.97 23.11
C LEU A 212 10.44 -17.39 23.35
N PRO A 213 10.69 -18.57 23.93
CA PRO A 213 12.05 -19.10 24.05
C PRO A 213 12.69 -19.30 22.68
N THR A 214 13.99 -19.02 22.58
CA THR A 214 14.76 -19.26 21.36
C THR A 214 14.89 -20.75 21.06
N ASP A 215 15.17 -21.56 22.09
CA ASP A 215 15.37 -23.00 21.94
C ASP A 215 14.03 -23.73 22.03
N LEU A 216 13.73 -24.54 21.01
CA LEU A 216 12.46 -25.26 20.92
C LEU A 216 12.28 -26.28 22.06
N GLU A 217 13.37 -26.77 22.67
CA GLU A 217 13.33 -27.68 23.82
C GLU A 217 12.70 -27.03 25.06
N ASP A 218 12.77 -25.70 25.17
CA ASP A 218 12.19 -24.93 26.28
C ASP A 218 10.71 -24.57 26.06
N TRP A 219 10.10 -25.02 24.96
CA TRP A 219 8.74 -24.63 24.62
C TRP A 219 7.68 -25.36 25.44
N SER A 220 6.83 -24.58 26.10
CA SER A 220 5.62 -25.06 26.76
C SER A 220 4.47 -25.28 25.75
N ASN A 221 3.42 -26.00 26.16
CA ASN A 221 2.20 -26.13 25.36
C ASN A 221 1.54 -24.76 25.08
N GLU A 222 1.69 -23.79 25.99
CA GLU A 222 1.19 -22.43 25.80
C GLU A 222 1.95 -21.70 24.69
N ASN A 223 3.28 -21.87 24.62
CA ASN A 223 4.10 -21.30 23.56
C ASN A 223 3.66 -21.81 22.18
N PHE A 224 3.41 -23.12 22.05
CA PHE A 224 2.89 -23.70 20.81
C PHE A 224 1.47 -23.20 20.47
N LEU A 225 0.61 -22.98 21.47
CA LEU A 225 -0.73 -22.44 21.24
C LEU A 225 -0.69 -20.99 20.73
N VAL A 226 0.23 -20.17 21.25
CA VAL A 226 0.47 -18.80 20.76
C VAL A 226 0.90 -18.82 19.30
N LEU A 227 1.91 -19.64 18.95
CA LEU A 227 2.36 -19.76 17.56
C LEU A 227 1.25 -20.27 16.65
N LYS A 228 0.51 -21.30 17.09
CA LYS A 228 -0.63 -21.85 16.34
C LYS A 228 -1.68 -20.79 16.02
N THR A 229 -2.07 -19.99 17.01
CA THR A 229 -3.06 -18.93 16.85
C THR A 229 -2.58 -17.87 15.87
N THR A 230 -1.28 -17.54 15.91
CA THR A 230 -0.65 -16.57 15.01
C THR A 230 -0.61 -17.07 13.56
N LEU A 231 -0.32 -18.36 13.38
CA LEU A 231 -0.19 -18.95 12.05
C LEU A 231 -1.51 -19.50 11.50
N GLN A 232 -2.64 -19.33 12.20
CA GLN A 232 -3.92 -19.98 11.84
C GLN A 232 -4.37 -19.69 10.40
N ASN A 233 -4.13 -18.48 9.89
CA ASN A 233 -4.48 -18.12 8.51
C ASN A 233 -3.36 -18.45 7.52
N CYS A 234 -2.15 -18.76 7.99
CA CYS A 234 -1.02 -19.12 7.14
C CYS A 234 -0.95 -20.64 6.87
N LEU A 235 -1.17 -21.45 7.91
CA LEU A 235 -1.07 -22.92 7.86
C LEU A 235 -1.91 -23.56 6.72
N PRO A 236 -3.14 -23.11 6.41
CA PRO A 236 -3.94 -23.70 5.34
C PRO A 236 -3.32 -23.60 3.95
N TYR A 237 -2.37 -22.68 3.75
CA TYR A 237 -1.72 -22.47 2.45
C TYR A 237 -0.43 -23.29 2.28
N ILE A 238 0.05 -23.95 3.34
CA ILE A 238 1.27 -24.77 3.26
C ILE A 238 0.97 -26.11 2.59
N ARG A 239 1.71 -26.43 1.53
CA ARG A 239 1.53 -27.63 0.71
C ARG A 239 2.41 -28.79 1.19
N TYR A 240 2.11 -29.33 2.36
CA TYR A 240 2.91 -30.41 2.98
C TYR A 240 3.24 -31.59 2.06
N PHE A 241 2.34 -31.93 1.12
CA PHE A 241 2.54 -33.01 0.14
C PHE A 241 3.66 -32.75 -0.88
N GLN A 242 4.12 -31.50 -1.04
CA GLN A 242 5.25 -31.14 -1.90
C GLN A 242 6.60 -31.25 -1.20
N MET A 243 6.62 -31.54 0.11
CA MET A 243 7.85 -31.70 0.88
C MET A 243 8.33 -33.15 0.86
N SER A 244 9.64 -33.35 0.88
CA SER A 244 10.23 -34.68 1.08
C SER A 244 9.96 -35.20 2.50
N GLY A 245 10.02 -36.53 2.68
CA GLY A 245 9.87 -37.15 4.01
C GLY A 245 10.90 -36.64 5.02
N ASP A 246 12.15 -36.43 4.58
CA ASP A 246 13.21 -35.84 5.41
C ASP A 246 12.88 -34.40 5.83
N ASN A 247 12.35 -33.59 4.89
CA ASN A 247 11.93 -32.23 5.20
C ASN A 247 10.78 -32.20 6.21
N ILE A 248 9.81 -33.12 6.09
CA ILE A 248 8.72 -33.27 7.07
C ILE A 248 9.28 -33.68 8.44
N MET A 249 10.18 -34.66 8.48
CA MET A 249 10.77 -35.16 9.72
C MET A 249 11.60 -34.09 10.44
N ASN A 250 12.35 -33.29 9.69
CA ASN A 250 13.32 -32.35 10.27
C ASN A 250 12.72 -30.96 10.54
N ASN A 251 11.79 -30.47 9.72
CA ASN A 251 11.28 -29.09 9.82
C ASN A 251 9.83 -29.02 10.32
N ILE A 252 8.98 -30.01 10.00
CA ILE A 252 7.56 -29.98 10.37
C ILE A 252 7.31 -30.65 11.72
N LYS A 253 7.87 -31.85 11.93
CA LYS A 253 7.68 -32.65 13.15
C LYS A 253 8.02 -31.91 14.45
N PRO A 254 9.07 -31.07 14.53
CA PRO A 254 9.35 -30.31 15.75
C PRO A 254 8.17 -29.42 16.19
N TYR A 255 7.37 -28.94 15.23
CA TYR A 255 6.23 -28.07 15.46
C TYR A 255 4.87 -28.80 15.35
N HIS A 256 4.82 -30.13 15.38
CA HIS A 256 3.58 -30.89 15.16
C HIS A 256 2.38 -30.47 16.04
N GLN A 257 2.62 -29.85 17.21
CA GLN A 257 1.59 -29.35 18.11
C GLN A 257 0.76 -28.20 17.52
N ILE A 258 1.31 -27.41 16.59
CA ILE A 258 0.57 -26.31 15.94
C ILE A 258 -0.34 -26.80 14.83
N LEU A 259 -0.07 -28.00 14.29
CA LEU A 259 -0.88 -28.60 13.24
C LEU A 259 -2.14 -29.18 13.86
N GLU A 260 -3.31 -28.91 13.27
CA GLU A 260 -4.54 -29.55 13.73
C GLU A 260 -4.45 -31.07 13.58
N LYS A 261 -4.96 -31.81 14.57
CA LYS A 261 -5.29 -33.22 14.41
C LYS A 261 -6.53 -33.36 13.52
N LYS A 262 -6.43 -33.01 12.23
CA LYS A 262 -7.42 -33.39 11.22
C LYS A 262 -6.73 -33.84 9.93
N THR A 263 -6.79 -35.17 9.76
CA THR A 263 -6.69 -35.97 8.53
C THR A 263 -5.36 -35.95 7.75
N LEU A 264 -4.39 -36.71 8.25
CA LEU A 264 -3.73 -37.72 7.42
C LEU A 264 -4.78 -38.80 7.14
N GLY A 265 -5.58 -38.59 6.10
CA GLY A 265 -6.56 -39.54 5.57
C GLY A 265 -6.19 -39.89 4.14
#